data_AF-A0A497S934-F1
#
_entry.id   AF-A0A497S934-F1
#
_cell.length_a   1.000
_cell.length_b   1.000
_cell.length_c   1.000
_cell.angle_alpha   90.00
_cell.angle_beta   90.00
_cell.angle_gamma   90.00
#
_symmetry.space_group_name_H-M   'P 1'
#
loop_
_entity.id
_entity.type
_entity.pdbx_description
1 polymer ?
#
loop_
_entity_poly.entity_id
_entity_poly.type
_entity_poly.pdbx_seq_one_letter_code
_entity_poly.pdbx_strand_id
1 'polypeptide(L)'
;MSEKDIPKGLIFVALIFIIRGIYWAYTFSEYFEPPWEFGDVVVLLFILVFSGFYIIPAIGIYRGRRYGYYLALFMLCIEIPLLLLLFSIYTIGIILAGLILALLFYLILQNRSYFKEFDRTDRYVILGMVFSIFVLLLSYGYLLTLPTPEEYYKMISKEAKEKGDWSICDKLRDGVFWVKGWESLAGYRSECIKDFAIYKSDPEMCKNVPIRDDRNRCYLY
;
A
#
# COMPACT_ATOMS: atom_id res chain seq x y z
N MET A 1 -4.12 -0.75 -42.28
CA MET A 1 -3.91 -1.92 -41.40
C MET A 1 -5.25 -2.25 -40.77
N SER A 2 -5.84 -3.41 -41.05
CA SER A 2 -7.10 -3.84 -40.44
C SER A 2 -6.94 -3.89 -38.92
N GLU A 3 -7.84 -3.21 -38.20
CA GLU A 3 -7.99 -3.39 -36.76
C GLU A 3 -8.37 -4.85 -36.52
N LYS A 4 -7.45 -5.63 -35.95
CA LYS A 4 -7.79 -6.94 -35.42
C LYS A 4 -8.61 -6.72 -34.15
N ASP A 5 -9.83 -7.23 -34.15
CA ASP A 5 -10.65 -7.30 -32.94
C ASP A 5 -9.88 -7.98 -31.82
N ILE A 6 -10.02 -7.45 -30.61
CA ILE A 6 -9.35 -7.98 -29.43
C ILE A 6 -9.97 -9.35 -29.10
N PRO A 7 -9.16 -10.42 -28.99
CA PRO A 7 -9.67 -11.72 -28.58
C PRO A 7 -10.40 -11.64 -27.23
N LYS A 8 -11.57 -12.27 -27.13
CA LYS A 8 -12.39 -12.26 -25.89
C LYS A 8 -11.61 -12.69 -24.65
N GLY A 9 -10.70 -13.67 -24.80
CA GLY A 9 -9.82 -14.11 -23.72
C GLY A 9 -8.90 -12.99 -23.21
N LEU A 10 -8.38 -12.14 -24.10
CA LEU A 10 -7.54 -11.00 -23.73
C LEU A 10 -8.34 -9.85 -23.12
N ILE A 11 -9.60 -9.65 -23.56
CA ILE A 11 -10.52 -8.71 -22.90
C ILE A 11 -10.73 -9.13 -21.44
N PHE A 12 -11.00 -10.42 -21.19
CA PHE A 12 -11.15 -10.94 -19.83
C PHE A 12 -9.90 -10.69 -18.98
N VAL A 13 -8.71 -10.98 -19.51
CA VAL A 13 -7.44 -10.72 -18.81
C VAL A 13 -7.28 -9.23 -18.48
N ALA A 14 -7.52 -8.33 -19.44
CA ALA A 14 -7.36 -6.90 -19.24
C ALA A 14 -8.35 -6.36 -18.17
N LEU A 15 -9.58 -6.88 -18.14
CA LEU A 15 -10.56 -6.53 -17.10
C LEU A 15 -10.09 -6.95 -15.70
N ILE A 16 -9.55 -8.15 -15.54
CA ILE A 16 -9.01 -8.59 -14.25
C ILE A 16 -7.87 -7.68 -13.78
N PHE A 17 -6.97 -7.30 -14.69
CA PHE A 17 -5.89 -6.36 -14.38
C PHE A 17 -6.44 -4.97 -13.97
N ILE A 18 -7.43 -4.43 -14.68
CA ILE A 18 -8.05 -3.15 -14.31
C ILE A 18 -8.71 -3.23 -12.92
N ILE A 19 -9.50 -4.29 -12.67
CA ILE A 19 -10.15 -4.51 -11.37
C ILE A 19 -9.10 -4.58 -10.26
N ARG A 20 -7.99 -5.29 -10.48
CA ARG A 20 -6.88 -5.36 -9.52
C ARG A 20 -6.20 -4.01 -9.30
N GLY A 21 -5.96 -3.25 -10.36
CA GLY A 21 -5.37 -1.91 -10.25
C GLY A 21 -6.25 -0.95 -9.44
N ILE A 22 -7.57 -1.01 -9.64
CA ILE A 22 -8.55 -0.23 -8.88
C ILE A 22 -8.65 -0.73 -7.44
N TYR A 23 -8.66 -2.06 -7.23
CA TYR A 23 -8.67 -2.64 -5.89
C TYR A 23 -7.49 -2.16 -5.06
N TRP A 24 -6.26 -2.22 -5.61
CA TRP A 24 -5.09 -1.70 -4.90
C TRP A 24 -5.19 -0.20 -4.63
N ALA A 25 -5.64 0.59 -5.61
CA ALA A 25 -5.84 2.03 -5.39
C ALA A 25 -6.84 2.30 -4.27
N TYR A 26 -7.96 1.59 -4.27
CA TYR A 26 -9.01 1.70 -3.25
C TYR A 26 -8.50 1.28 -1.88
N THR A 27 -7.93 0.08 -1.77
CA THR A 27 -7.37 -0.46 -0.53
C THR A 27 -6.39 0.53 0.07
N PHE A 28 -5.43 1.03 -0.71
CA PHE A 28 -4.49 2.01 -0.19
C PHE A 28 -5.12 3.38 0.09
N SER A 29 -6.19 3.78 -0.62
CA SER A 29 -6.84 5.07 -0.43
C SER A 29 -7.68 5.18 0.86
N GLU A 30 -8.21 4.05 1.35
CA GLU A 30 -8.90 4.00 2.65
C GLU A 30 -7.97 4.38 3.82
N TYR A 31 -6.66 4.43 3.59
CA TYR A 31 -5.68 4.79 4.61
C TYR A 31 -5.28 6.27 4.61
N PHE A 32 -5.90 7.11 3.76
CA PHE A 32 -5.73 8.56 3.82
C PHE A 32 -6.81 9.20 4.69
N GLU A 33 -6.48 9.52 5.94
CA GLU A 33 -7.25 10.48 6.73
C GLU A 33 -6.46 11.79 6.88
N PRO A 34 -7.06 12.97 6.57
CA PRO A 34 -6.40 14.26 6.76
C PRO A 34 -6.06 14.53 8.25
N PRO A 35 -4.98 15.29 8.56
CA PRO A 35 -4.15 16.10 7.66
C PRO A 35 -2.99 15.34 7.02
N TRP A 36 -2.61 15.77 5.81
CA TRP A 36 -1.60 15.12 5.00
C TRP A 36 -0.18 15.45 5.51
N GLU A 37 0.57 14.45 5.97
CA GLU A 37 1.98 14.54 6.37
C GLU A 37 2.91 13.92 5.30
N PHE A 38 4.23 14.07 5.45
CA PHE A 38 5.22 13.61 4.46
C PHE A 38 5.13 12.09 4.14
N GLY A 39 4.58 11.30 5.06
CA GLY A 39 4.25 9.89 4.84
C GLY A 39 3.25 9.66 3.69
N ASP A 40 2.34 10.61 3.45
CA ASP A 40 1.29 10.46 2.46
C ASP A 40 1.77 10.57 1.02
N VAL A 41 2.87 11.30 0.78
CA VAL A 41 3.52 11.36 -0.54
C VAL A 41 4.12 10.00 -0.89
N VAL A 42 4.72 9.33 0.09
CA VAL A 42 5.27 7.98 -0.07
C VAL A 42 4.14 6.99 -0.34
N VAL A 43 3.05 7.06 0.43
CA VAL A 43 1.86 6.21 0.21
C VAL A 43 1.22 6.46 -1.15
N LEU A 44 1.09 7.71 -1.59
CA LEU A 44 0.58 8.05 -2.93
C LEU A 44 1.47 7.47 -4.05
N LEU A 45 2.80 7.53 -3.89
CA LEU A 45 3.73 6.89 -4.81
C LEU A 45 3.56 5.37 -4.82
N PHE A 46 3.35 4.75 -3.65
CA PHE A 46 3.01 3.32 -3.55
C PHE A 46 1.75 2.98 -4.34
N ILE A 47 0.68 3.77 -4.19
CA ILE A 47 -0.57 3.60 -4.95
C ILE A 47 -0.33 3.66 -6.44
N LEU A 48 0.32 4.72 -6.90
CA LEU A 48 0.55 4.94 -8.33
C LEU A 48 1.39 3.82 -8.94
N VAL A 49 2.41 3.35 -8.23
CA VAL A 49 3.27 2.28 -8.72
C VAL A 49 2.54 0.94 -8.69
N PHE A 50 1.90 0.56 -7.58
CA PHE A 50 1.18 -0.71 -7.47
C PHE A 50 0.00 -0.79 -8.44
N SER A 51 -0.85 0.24 -8.52
CA SER A 51 -1.93 0.28 -9.50
C SER A 51 -1.41 0.34 -10.94
N GLY A 52 -0.32 1.08 -11.16
CA GLY A 52 0.36 1.15 -12.46
C GLY A 52 0.84 -0.21 -12.96
N PHE A 53 1.32 -1.07 -12.06
CA PHE A 53 1.73 -2.45 -12.40
C PHE A 53 0.60 -3.29 -13.01
N TYR A 54 -0.67 -2.99 -12.74
CA TYR A 54 -1.80 -3.68 -13.36
C TYR A 54 -2.44 -2.91 -14.52
N ILE A 55 -2.56 -1.59 -14.40
CA ILE A 55 -3.20 -0.76 -15.43
C ILE A 55 -2.36 -0.70 -16.71
N ILE A 56 -1.03 -0.59 -16.61
CA ILE A 56 -0.14 -0.49 -17.77
C ILE A 56 -0.19 -1.75 -18.65
N PRO A 57 -0.06 -2.99 -18.10
CA PRO A 57 -0.26 -4.20 -18.89
C PRO A 57 -1.64 -4.27 -19.55
N ALA A 58 -2.72 -3.89 -18.85
CA ALA A 58 -4.06 -3.88 -19.40
C ALA A 58 -4.17 -2.96 -20.63
N ILE A 59 -3.64 -1.73 -20.55
CA ILE A 59 -3.56 -0.80 -21.69
C ILE A 59 -2.76 -1.42 -22.85
N GLY A 60 -1.66 -2.09 -22.53
CA GLY A 60 -0.85 -2.79 -23.53
C GLY A 60 -1.60 -3.91 -24.23
N ILE A 61 -2.39 -4.69 -23.48
CA ILE A 61 -3.27 -5.72 -24.03
C ILE A 61 -4.34 -5.09 -24.93
N TYR A 62 -5.03 -4.04 -24.48
CA TYR A 62 -6.07 -3.38 -25.30
C TYR A 62 -5.53 -2.83 -26.62
N ARG A 63 -4.27 -2.37 -26.63
CA ARG A 63 -3.63 -1.79 -27.82
C ARG A 63 -2.86 -2.82 -28.67
N GLY A 64 -2.86 -4.10 -28.28
CA GLY A 64 -2.08 -5.16 -28.94
C GLY A 64 -0.58 -4.91 -28.94
N ARG A 65 -0.06 -4.33 -27.87
CA ARG A 65 1.34 -3.91 -27.72
C ARG A 65 2.18 -4.99 -27.08
N ARG A 66 3.43 -5.14 -27.51
CA ARG A 66 4.30 -6.21 -27.03
C ARG A 66 4.67 -6.05 -25.57
N TYR A 67 4.79 -4.82 -25.07
CA TYR A 67 4.97 -4.59 -23.63
C TYR A 67 3.81 -5.14 -22.80
N GLY A 68 2.57 -5.11 -23.31
CA GLY A 68 1.39 -5.61 -22.61
C GLY A 68 1.49 -7.12 -22.37
N TYR A 69 1.94 -7.87 -23.39
CA TYR A 69 2.21 -9.30 -23.29
C TYR A 69 3.26 -9.61 -22.22
N TYR A 70 4.44 -8.97 -22.30
CA TYR A 70 5.54 -9.28 -21.38
C TYR A 70 5.24 -8.87 -19.94
N LEU A 71 4.70 -7.66 -19.74
CA LEU A 71 4.39 -7.16 -18.40
C LEU A 71 3.24 -7.96 -17.75
N ALA A 72 2.23 -8.37 -18.52
CA ALA A 72 1.15 -9.20 -17.97
C ALA A 72 1.66 -10.56 -17.50
N LEU A 73 2.51 -11.23 -18.28
CA LEU A 73 3.13 -12.49 -17.87
C LEU A 73 4.02 -12.32 -16.65
N PHE A 74 4.85 -11.27 -16.62
CA PHE A 74 5.70 -10.94 -15.49
C PHE A 74 4.89 -10.72 -14.20
N MET A 75 3.82 -9.94 -14.27
CA MET A 75 2.94 -9.70 -13.11
C MET A 75 2.28 -10.98 -12.61
N LEU A 76 1.78 -11.84 -13.50
CA LEU A 76 1.21 -13.13 -13.12
C LEU A 76 2.25 -14.05 -12.46
N CYS A 77 3.52 -13.99 -12.87
CA CYS A 77 4.59 -14.75 -12.24
C CYS A 77 4.91 -14.27 -10.81
N ILE A 78 4.78 -12.97 -10.51
CA ILE A 78 5.03 -12.41 -9.17
C ILE A 78 3.85 -12.66 -8.23
N GLU A 79 2.63 -12.67 -8.76
CA GLU A 79 1.41 -12.91 -8.00
C GLU A 79 1.40 -14.26 -7.27
N ILE A 80 1.96 -15.31 -7.87
CA ILE A 80 1.98 -16.66 -7.29
C ILE A 80 2.83 -16.69 -5.99
N PRO A 81 4.11 -16.26 -5.98
CA PRO A 81 4.89 -16.12 -4.75
C PRO A 81 4.24 -15.19 -3.72
N LEU A 82 3.66 -14.06 -4.17
CA LEU A 82 3.06 -13.09 -3.26
C LEU A 82 1.85 -13.67 -2.51
N LEU A 83 0.99 -14.41 -3.22
CA LEU A 83 -0.16 -15.11 -2.62
C LEU A 83 0.29 -16.16 -1.59
N LEU A 84 1.35 -16.92 -1.88
CA LEU A 84 1.88 -17.94 -0.98
C LEU A 84 2.52 -17.33 0.27
N LEU A 85 3.18 -16.17 0.15
CA LEU A 85 3.80 -15.46 1.25
C LEU A 85 2.77 -14.80 2.18
N LEU A 86 1.72 -14.19 1.61
CA LEU A 86 0.76 -13.39 2.39
C LEU A 86 -0.35 -14.22 3.05
N PHE A 87 -0.71 -15.38 2.48
CA PHE A 87 -1.90 -16.13 2.91
C PHE A 87 -1.65 -17.62 3.18
N SER A 88 -0.53 -17.95 3.81
CA SER A 88 -0.07 -19.34 4.04
C SER A 88 -1.08 -20.28 4.71
N ILE A 89 -2.13 -19.75 5.35
CA ILE A 89 -3.12 -20.49 6.14
C ILE A 89 -4.37 -20.86 5.32
N TYR A 90 -4.59 -20.28 4.12
CA TYR A 90 -5.82 -20.45 3.34
C TYR A 90 -5.63 -21.35 2.10
N THR A 91 -5.43 -22.65 2.31
CA THR A 91 -5.11 -23.62 1.24
C THR A 91 -6.11 -23.63 0.07
N ILE A 92 -7.42 -23.57 0.36
CA ILE A 92 -8.46 -23.57 -0.70
C ILE A 92 -8.42 -22.26 -1.51
N GLY A 93 -8.21 -21.12 -0.85
CA GLY A 93 -8.07 -19.82 -1.49
C GLY A 93 -6.84 -19.76 -2.40
N ILE A 94 -5.72 -20.32 -1.95
CA ILE A 94 -4.48 -20.42 -2.73
C ILE A 94 -4.70 -21.26 -4.00
N ILE A 95 -5.36 -22.41 -3.90
CA ILE A 95 -5.61 -23.28 -5.06
C ILE A 95 -6.50 -22.57 -6.09
N LEU A 96 -7.60 -21.95 -5.64
CA LEU A 96 -8.50 -21.19 -6.52
C LEU A 96 -7.78 -20.02 -7.19
N ALA A 97 -7.00 -19.25 -6.43
CA ALA A 97 -6.21 -18.15 -6.98
C ALA A 97 -5.17 -18.66 -8.01
N GLY A 98 -4.48 -19.77 -7.71
CA GLY A 98 -3.54 -20.40 -8.63
C GLY A 98 -4.19 -20.84 -9.94
N LEU A 99 -5.39 -21.43 -9.88
CA LEU A 99 -6.15 -21.82 -11.08
C LEU A 99 -6.56 -20.60 -11.92
N ILE A 100 -7.01 -19.51 -11.28
CA ILE A 100 -7.33 -18.26 -11.97
C ILE A 100 -6.07 -17.70 -12.66
N LEU A 101 -4.94 -17.64 -11.95
CA LEU A 101 -3.68 -17.15 -12.52
C LEU A 101 -3.21 -18.03 -13.69
N ALA A 102 -3.31 -19.35 -13.58
CA ALA A 102 -2.98 -20.28 -14.65
C ALA A 102 -3.88 -20.09 -15.89
N LEU A 103 -5.18 -19.86 -15.68
CA LEU A 103 -6.11 -19.55 -16.75
C LEU A 103 -5.75 -18.24 -17.45
N LEU A 104 -5.43 -17.18 -16.70
CA LEU A 104 -5.01 -15.90 -17.28
C LEU A 104 -3.72 -16.06 -18.09
N PHE A 105 -2.76 -16.83 -17.58
CA PHE A 105 -1.50 -17.13 -18.27
C PHE A 105 -1.76 -17.86 -19.59
N TYR A 106 -2.60 -18.90 -19.55
CA TYR A 106 -3.00 -19.67 -20.72
C TYR A 106 -3.67 -18.79 -21.78
N LEU A 107 -4.61 -17.92 -21.39
CA LEU A 107 -5.31 -17.01 -22.31
C LEU A 107 -4.34 -16.03 -22.99
N ILE A 108 -3.34 -15.52 -22.29
CA ILE A 108 -2.30 -14.66 -22.88
C ILE A 108 -1.47 -15.43 -23.91
N LEU A 109 -1.01 -16.64 -23.56
CA LEU A 109 -0.17 -17.46 -24.44
C LEU A 109 -0.92 -17.92 -25.70
N GLN A 110 -2.17 -18.34 -25.55
CA GLN A 110 -3.01 -18.77 -26.68
C GLN A 110 -3.19 -17.65 -27.71
N ASN A 111 -3.22 -16.40 -27.25
CA ASN A 111 -3.44 -15.22 -28.09
C ASN A 111 -2.14 -14.47 -28.42
N ARG A 112 -0.96 -15.12 -28.37
CA ARG A 112 0.34 -14.47 -28.64
C ARG A 112 0.45 -13.77 -30.00
N SER A 113 -0.30 -14.24 -31.00
CA SER A 113 -0.29 -13.71 -32.38
C SER A 113 -1.07 -12.40 -32.55
N TYR A 114 -1.83 -12.00 -31.54
CA TYR A 114 -2.53 -10.73 -31.51
C TYR A 114 -1.56 -9.56 -31.25
N PHE A 115 -0.49 -9.78 -30.49
CA PHE A 115 0.46 -8.72 -30.13
C PHE A 115 1.39 -8.38 -31.28
N LYS A 116 1.52 -7.08 -31.56
CA LYS A 116 2.44 -6.52 -32.57
C LYS A 116 3.89 -6.77 -32.18
N GLU A 117 4.78 -6.58 -33.14
CA GLU A 117 6.23 -6.62 -32.90
C GLU A 117 6.65 -5.54 -31.91
N PHE A 118 7.77 -5.81 -31.24
CA PHE A 118 8.34 -4.91 -30.25
C PHE A 118 8.92 -3.67 -30.92
N ASP A 119 8.53 -2.48 -30.45
CA ASP A 119 9.02 -1.21 -30.97
C ASP A 119 9.61 -0.28 -29.90
N ARG A 120 9.94 0.95 -30.32
CA ARG A 120 10.58 1.96 -29.48
C ARG A 120 9.72 2.38 -28.28
N THR A 121 8.40 2.44 -28.43
CA THR A 121 7.49 2.79 -27.34
C THR A 121 7.43 1.66 -26.31
N ASP A 122 7.45 0.40 -26.75
CA ASP A 122 7.53 -0.74 -25.82
C ASP A 122 8.79 -0.65 -24.95
N ARG A 123 9.93 -0.25 -25.53
CA ARG A 123 11.18 -0.02 -24.80
C ARG A 123 11.03 1.07 -23.73
N TYR A 124 10.42 2.20 -24.07
CA TYR A 124 10.23 3.30 -23.11
C TYR A 124 9.30 2.93 -21.96
N VAL A 125 8.23 2.19 -22.25
CA VAL A 125 7.32 1.70 -21.19
C VAL A 125 8.07 0.75 -20.25
N ILE A 126 8.84 -0.21 -20.78
CA ILE A 126 9.64 -1.12 -19.94
C ILE A 126 10.66 -0.36 -19.09
N LEU A 127 11.38 0.61 -19.67
CA LEU A 127 12.32 1.44 -18.92
C LEU A 127 11.62 2.24 -17.81
N GLY A 128 10.44 2.81 -18.09
CA GLY A 128 9.62 3.48 -17.09
C GLY A 128 9.20 2.55 -15.96
N MET A 129 8.81 1.32 -16.28
CA MET A 129 8.46 0.30 -15.27
C MET A 129 9.64 -0.10 -14.41
N VAL A 130 10.82 -0.29 -15.00
CA VAL A 130 12.06 -0.56 -14.25
C VAL A 130 12.37 0.60 -13.31
N PHE A 131 12.26 1.84 -13.79
CA PHE A 131 12.44 3.03 -12.95
C PHE A 131 11.42 3.07 -11.80
N SER A 132 10.14 2.76 -12.05
CA SER A 132 9.11 2.66 -11.00
C SER A 132 9.44 1.61 -9.95
N ILE A 133 10.03 0.46 -10.34
CA ILE A 133 10.52 -0.55 -9.38
C ILE A 133 11.64 0.03 -8.52
N PHE A 134 12.61 0.76 -9.10
CA PHE A 134 13.66 1.41 -8.33
C PHE A 134 13.10 2.43 -7.34
N VAL A 135 12.16 3.28 -7.77
CA VAL A 135 11.49 4.24 -6.89
C VAL A 135 10.78 3.51 -5.75
N LEU A 136 10.07 2.43 -6.06
CA LEU A 136 9.39 1.62 -5.05
C LEU A 136 10.35 0.97 -4.05
N LEU A 137 11.47 0.42 -4.50
CA LEU A 137 12.49 -0.16 -3.63
C LEU A 137 13.15 0.91 -2.74
N LEU A 138 13.40 2.11 -3.25
CA LEU A 138 13.92 3.23 -2.47
C LEU A 138 12.91 3.71 -1.43
N SER A 139 11.64 3.85 -1.82
CA SER A 139 10.54 4.20 -0.91
C SER A 139 10.37 3.14 0.18
N TYR A 140 10.44 1.86 -0.18
CA TYR A 140 10.39 0.75 0.77
C TYR A 140 11.60 0.75 1.70
N GLY A 141 12.82 0.96 1.18
CA GLY A 141 14.03 1.08 1.97
C GLY A 141 13.96 2.25 2.97
N TYR A 142 13.44 3.40 2.55
CA TYR A 142 13.18 4.52 3.44
C TYR A 142 12.13 4.18 4.51
N LEU A 143 11.06 3.49 4.14
CA LEU A 143 10.04 3.02 5.09
C LEU A 143 10.64 2.13 6.18
N LEU A 144 11.65 1.31 5.87
CA LEU A 144 12.39 0.52 6.85
C LEU A 144 13.27 1.37 7.80
N THR A 145 13.55 2.63 7.47
CA THR A 145 14.32 3.54 8.35
C THR A 145 13.42 4.34 9.30
N LEU A 146 12.11 4.38 9.03
CA LEU A 146 11.17 5.09 9.89
C LEU A 146 11.10 4.43 11.30
N PRO A 147 10.76 5.20 12.34
CA PRO A 147 10.66 4.73 13.74
C PRO A 147 9.46 3.81 13.96
N THR A 148 9.57 2.74 14.75
CA THR A 148 8.37 1.93 15.11
C THR A 148 7.29 2.78 15.80
N PRO A 149 6.02 2.35 15.86
CA PRO A 149 4.97 3.10 16.57
C PRO A 149 5.36 3.44 18.02
N GLU A 150 6.00 2.52 18.72
CA GLU A 150 6.49 2.74 20.08
C GLU A 150 7.63 3.77 20.13
N GLU A 151 8.58 3.72 19.20
CA GLU A 151 9.65 4.73 19.07
C GLU A 151 9.09 6.10 18.75
N TYR A 152 8.10 6.17 17.85
CA TYR A 152 7.40 7.40 17.50
C TYR A 152 6.65 7.98 18.69
N TYR A 153 5.88 7.17 19.41
CA TYR A 153 5.25 7.55 20.68
C TYR A 153 6.25 8.14 21.66
N LYS A 154 7.40 7.48 21.90
CA LYS A 154 8.44 7.98 22.81
C LYS A 154 8.99 9.34 22.38
N MET A 155 9.18 9.55 21.08
CA MET A 155 9.63 10.85 20.56
C MET A 155 8.59 11.95 20.76
N ILE A 156 7.32 11.69 20.46
CA ILE A 156 6.25 12.69 20.63
C ILE A 156 5.99 12.98 22.11
N SER A 157 5.96 11.96 22.98
CA SER A 157 5.83 12.12 24.44
C SER A 157 6.96 12.98 25.01
N LYS A 158 8.20 12.75 24.55
CA LYS A 158 9.36 13.58 24.93
C LYS A 158 9.21 15.02 24.44
N GLU A 159 8.82 15.23 23.19
CA GLU A 159 8.60 16.58 22.62
C GLU A 159 7.53 17.35 23.41
N ALA A 160 6.41 16.71 23.76
CA ALA A 160 5.35 17.29 24.57
C ALA A 160 5.86 17.73 25.94
N LYS A 161 6.64 16.88 26.63
CA LYS A 161 7.24 17.18 27.95
C LYS A 161 8.25 18.32 27.88
N GLU A 162 9.11 18.33 26.87
CA GLU A 162 10.15 19.36 26.67
C GLU A 162 9.55 20.73 26.32
N LYS A 163 8.56 20.76 25.42
CA LYS A 163 7.87 22.00 25.04
C LYS A 163 6.80 22.43 26.05
N GLY A 164 6.41 21.53 26.95
CA GLY A 164 5.37 21.80 27.94
C GLY A 164 3.98 21.93 27.33
N ASP A 165 3.73 21.31 26.18
CA ASP A 165 2.48 21.41 25.42
C ASP A 165 1.92 20.02 25.12
N TRP A 166 0.79 19.70 25.74
CA TRP A 166 0.12 18.40 25.58
C TRP A 166 -0.55 18.24 24.22
N SER A 167 -0.88 19.34 23.52
CA SER A 167 -1.51 19.27 22.20
C SER A 167 -0.61 18.63 21.15
N ILE A 168 0.70 18.56 21.42
CA ILE A 168 1.67 17.79 20.62
C ILE A 168 1.32 16.30 20.59
N CYS A 169 0.66 15.76 21.62
CA CYS A 169 0.16 14.39 21.62
C CYS A 169 -0.93 14.14 20.56
N ASP A 170 -1.53 15.18 19.97
CA ASP A 170 -2.49 15.03 18.86
C ASP A 170 -1.81 14.50 17.59
N LYS A 171 -0.47 14.55 17.49
CA LYS A 171 0.29 13.86 16.43
C LYS A 171 0.19 12.33 16.51
N LEU A 172 -0.26 11.77 17.63
CA LEU A 172 -0.49 10.34 17.85
C LEU A 172 -1.96 9.94 17.68
N ARG A 173 -2.77 10.79 17.02
CA ARG A 173 -4.20 10.53 16.82
C ARG A 173 -4.43 9.11 16.30
N ASP A 174 -5.46 8.45 16.84
CA ASP A 174 -5.76 7.05 16.56
C ASP A 174 -5.89 6.85 15.04
N GLY A 175 -4.98 6.07 14.48
CA GLY A 175 -4.83 5.82 13.05
C GLY A 175 -3.85 4.67 12.81
N VAL A 176 -3.68 4.24 11.56
CA VAL A 176 -2.67 3.22 11.21
C VAL A 176 -1.34 3.92 10.94
N PHE A 177 -0.29 3.58 11.70
CA PHE A 177 1.03 4.15 11.47
C PHE A 177 1.82 3.28 10.50
N TRP A 178 2.15 3.87 9.37
CA TRP A 178 2.86 3.21 8.26
C TRP A 178 4.35 3.11 8.50
N VAL A 179 4.74 2.57 9.65
CA VAL A 179 6.16 2.33 9.91
C VAL A 179 6.39 0.92 10.39
N LYS A 180 7.08 0.15 9.53
CA LYS A 180 7.54 -1.23 9.77
C LYS A 180 6.46 -2.28 10.04
N GLY A 181 5.19 -1.95 9.86
CA GLY A 181 4.09 -2.89 9.97
C GLY A 181 2.73 -2.21 9.88
N TRP A 182 1.68 -3.02 9.73
CA TRP A 182 0.29 -2.62 9.85
C TRP A 182 -0.06 -2.41 11.33
N GLU A 183 0.67 -1.53 12.03
CA GLU A 183 0.52 -1.37 13.47
C GLU A 183 -0.33 -0.13 13.78
N SER A 184 -1.34 -0.36 14.62
CA SER A 184 -2.28 0.67 15.04
C SER A 184 -1.62 1.61 16.04
N LEU A 185 -1.88 2.91 15.93
CA LEU A 185 -1.57 3.89 16.98
C LEU A 185 -2.62 3.94 18.09
N ALA A 186 -3.65 3.09 18.02
CA ALA A 186 -4.75 3.11 18.96
C ALA A 186 -4.25 3.11 20.42
N GLY A 187 -4.61 4.15 21.16
CA GLY A 187 -4.25 4.31 22.57
C GLY A 187 -2.96 5.09 22.84
N TYR A 188 -2.04 5.25 21.89
CA TYR A 188 -0.79 6.00 22.14
C TYR A 188 -1.03 7.49 22.40
N ARG A 189 -2.08 8.09 21.83
CA ARG A 189 -2.49 9.46 22.19
C ARG A 189 -2.90 9.56 23.66
N SER A 190 -3.74 8.64 24.12
CA SER A 190 -4.16 8.58 25.54
C SER A 190 -2.95 8.39 26.45
N GLU A 191 -2.03 7.51 26.07
CA GLU A 191 -0.81 7.26 26.82
C GLU A 191 0.11 8.48 26.87
N CYS A 192 0.24 9.24 25.77
CA CYS A 192 1.03 10.47 25.73
C CYS A 192 0.46 11.55 26.66
N ILE A 193 -0.86 11.76 26.66
CA ILE A 193 -1.52 12.72 27.54
C ILE A 193 -1.34 12.31 29.01
N LYS A 194 -1.48 11.01 29.32
CA LYS A 194 -1.22 10.45 30.65
C LYS A 194 0.22 10.73 31.10
N ASP A 195 1.19 10.42 30.24
CA ASP A 195 2.62 10.66 30.48
C ASP A 195 2.94 12.12 30.76
N PHE A 196 2.29 13.03 30.04
CA PHE A 196 2.41 14.47 30.23
C PHE A 196 1.80 14.92 31.57
N ALA A 197 0.61 14.42 31.92
CA ALA A 197 -0.08 14.71 33.17
C ALA A 197 0.77 14.31 34.39
N ILE A 198 1.35 13.10 34.37
CA ILE A 198 2.26 12.61 35.41
C ILE A 198 3.50 13.52 35.51
N TYR A 199 4.11 13.87 34.37
CA TYR A 199 5.30 14.75 34.34
C TYR A 199 5.04 16.15 34.89
N LYS A 200 3.86 16.72 34.63
CA LYS A 200 3.46 18.04 35.16
C LYS A 200 2.86 17.96 36.57
N SER A 201 2.60 16.76 37.08
CA SER A 201 1.85 16.53 38.32
C SER A 201 0.49 17.25 38.31
N ASP A 202 -0.16 17.28 37.15
CA ASP A 202 -1.43 17.97 36.92
C ASP A 202 -2.55 16.96 36.60
N PRO A 203 -3.30 16.49 37.60
CA PRO A 203 -4.37 15.51 37.39
C PRO A 203 -5.54 16.08 36.58
N GLU A 204 -5.69 17.41 36.47
CA GLU A 204 -6.72 18.04 35.64
C GLU A 204 -6.49 17.76 34.14
N MET A 205 -5.24 17.51 33.73
CA MET A 205 -4.90 17.12 32.37
C MET A 205 -5.49 15.76 31.98
N CYS A 206 -5.78 14.88 32.94
CA CYS A 206 -6.44 13.60 32.65
C CYS A 206 -7.83 13.81 32.02
N LYS A 207 -8.49 14.96 32.23
CA LYS A 207 -9.78 15.29 31.58
C LYS A 207 -9.69 15.29 30.05
N ASN A 208 -8.49 15.55 29.50
CA ASN A 208 -8.24 15.64 28.06
C ASN A 208 -8.00 14.27 27.40
N VAL A 209 -7.89 13.19 28.18
CA VAL A 209 -7.75 11.83 27.65
C VAL A 209 -9.08 11.39 27.02
N PRO A 210 -9.13 11.07 25.72
CA PRO A 210 -10.40 10.82 25.01
C PRO A 210 -11.08 9.51 25.45
N ILE A 211 -10.29 8.45 25.69
CA ILE A 211 -10.77 7.11 26.03
C ILE A 211 -11.10 7.05 27.52
N ARG A 212 -12.32 6.61 27.87
CA ARG A 212 -12.81 6.60 29.27
C ARG A 212 -11.96 5.72 30.18
N ASP A 213 -11.57 4.54 29.72
CA ASP A 213 -10.77 3.60 30.52
C ASP A 213 -9.36 4.14 30.78
N ASP A 214 -8.72 4.68 29.75
CA ASP A 214 -7.39 5.32 29.90
C ASP A 214 -7.45 6.58 30.75
N ARG A 215 -8.54 7.35 30.64
CA ARG A 215 -8.80 8.52 31.49
C ARG A 215 -8.89 8.12 32.96
N ASN A 216 -9.64 7.07 33.27
CA ASN A 216 -9.74 6.57 34.64
C ASN A 216 -8.38 6.09 35.14
N ARG A 217 -7.60 5.39 34.29
CA ARG A 217 -6.23 5.00 34.63
C ARG A 217 -5.34 6.20 34.88
N CYS A 218 -5.47 7.29 34.12
CA CYS A 218 -4.68 8.51 34.31
C CYS A 218 -4.83 9.11 35.71
N TYR A 219 -6.04 9.09 36.29
CA TYR A 219 -6.27 9.60 37.65
C TYR A 219 -5.70 8.71 38.77
N LEU A 220 -5.34 7.46 38.48
CA LEU A 220 -4.86 6.49 39.48
C LEU A 220 -3.34 6.54 39.69
N TYR A 221 -2.62 7.25 38.83
CA TYR A 221 -1.16 7.42 38.88
C TYR A 221 -0.82 8.90 39.12
#